data_AF-A0A9W8JDR1-F1
#
_entry.id   AF-A0A9W8JDR1-F1
#
_cell.length_a   1.000
_cell.length_b   1.000
_cell.length_c   1.000
_cell.angle_alpha   90.00
_cell.angle_beta   90.00
_cell.angle_gamma   90.00
#
_symmetry.space_group_name_H-M   'P 1'
#
loop_
_entity.id
_entity.type
_entity.pdbx_description
1 polymer ?
#
loop_
_entity_poly.entity_id
_entity_poly.type
_entity_poly.pdbx_seq_one_letter_code
_entity_poly.pdbx_strand_id
1 'polypeptide(L)'
;MQHLPAQPSRDSRRPHSAAQKQRNDNGGGEEVPGMSVQDDSQLSNGDDNEDEDERMERDAENIRNIESRLDRLAGAVESLAASLKNNDAMPEDRRVTPTRPVTKKRRKPRHKSTSENKLAAKVRKHLNGLLNDSPEPFVDEPTSQRFTDRAQTSGRRSCSVYDFSIDLIGGPRSAWNKSAAEVFAEAFMEHHELEPEILESVKAKFHTRVKSIKQMDAAHRKGEIGDRRKIRNT
;
A
#
# COMPACT_ATOMS: atom_id res chain seq x y z
N MET A 1 59.39 -31.65 -18.14
CA MET A 1 58.69 -32.79 -17.52
C MET A 1 57.37 -32.26 -16.97
N GLN A 2 56.25 -32.87 -17.37
CA GLN A 2 54.90 -32.40 -17.09
C GLN A 2 54.48 -32.84 -15.67
N HIS A 3 53.91 -31.93 -14.88
CA HIS A 3 53.35 -32.21 -13.56
C HIS A 3 51.82 -32.32 -13.63
N LEU A 4 51.30 -33.49 -13.25
CA LEU A 4 49.91 -33.72 -12.86
C LEU A 4 49.73 -33.38 -11.38
N PRO A 5 48.53 -32.92 -10.99
CA PRO A 5 47.96 -33.41 -9.73
C PRO A 5 46.50 -33.83 -9.86
N ALA A 6 46.16 -34.97 -9.24
CA ALA A 6 44.81 -35.50 -9.10
C ALA A 6 44.40 -35.53 -7.61
N GLN A 7 43.28 -34.85 -7.32
CA GLN A 7 42.18 -35.13 -6.37
C GLN A 7 42.47 -35.45 -4.87
N PRO A 8 41.71 -34.86 -3.93
CA PRO A 8 41.45 -35.46 -2.62
C PRO A 8 40.01 -35.99 -2.44
N SER A 9 39.96 -37.00 -1.58
CA SER A 9 38.90 -37.97 -1.27
C SER A 9 37.56 -37.46 -0.72
N ARG A 10 36.49 -38.19 -1.08
CA ARG A 10 35.19 -38.23 -0.39
C ARG A 10 35.25 -39.24 0.76
N ASP A 11 34.81 -38.83 1.94
CA ASP A 11 34.54 -39.75 3.04
C ASP A 11 33.06 -39.66 3.46
N SER A 12 32.45 -40.83 3.58
CA SER A 12 31.06 -41.05 3.96
C SER A 12 30.99 -42.48 4.45
N ARG A 13 30.78 -42.66 5.76
CA ARG A 13 29.98 -43.77 6.32
C ARG A 13 29.68 -43.57 7.81
N ARG A 14 28.42 -43.87 8.11
CA ARG A 14 27.66 -43.86 9.36
C ARG A 14 28.07 -45.02 10.28
N PRO A 15 27.59 -45.05 11.54
CA PRO A 15 26.76 -46.19 11.95
C PRO A 15 25.50 -45.84 12.79
N HIS A 16 24.61 -46.83 12.91
CA HIS A 16 23.26 -46.80 13.48
C HIS A 16 23.19 -47.32 14.94
N SER A 17 22.12 -46.91 15.65
CA SER A 17 21.23 -47.68 16.56
C SER A 17 21.65 -48.02 18.01
N ALA A 18 20.87 -47.56 19.00
CA ALA A 18 19.97 -48.39 19.84
C ALA A 18 19.20 -47.55 20.90
N ALA A 19 18.01 -48.02 21.30
CA ALA A 19 16.97 -47.33 22.08
C ALA A 19 16.64 -48.02 23.42
N GLN A 20 16.06 -47.29 24.39
CA GLN A 20 15.21 -47.73 25.54
C GLN A 20 14.70 -46.44 26.23
N LYS A 21 13.43 -46.08 26.46
CA LYS A 21 12.10 -46.67 26.78
C LYS A 21 11.89 -47.09 28.24
N GLN A 22 11.25 -46.22 29.04
CA GLN A 22 10.29 -46.47 30.14
C GLN A 22 9.39 -45.20 30.21
N ARG A 23 8.08 -45.18 29.91
CA ARG A 23 6.87 -45.77 30.54
C ARG A 23 6.62 -45.35 31.99
N ASN A 24 5.50 -44.65 32.23
CA ASN A 24 4.52 -45.04 33.24
C ASN A 24 3.10 -44.59 32.84
N ASP A 25 2.18 -45.52 33.07
CA ASP A 25 0.73 -45.56 32.80
C ASP A 25 -0.07 -45.13 34.05
N ASN A 26 -1.28 -44.58 33.81
CA ASN A 26 -2.56 -44.71 34.57
C ASN A 26 -3.49 -43.63 33.98
N GLY A 27 -4.59 -43.89 33.25
CA GLY A 27 -5.72 -44.80 33.48
C GLY A 27 -6.63 -44.19 34.57
N GLY A 28 -7.92 -43.88 34.42
CA GLY A 28 -8.98 -43.95 33.40
C GLY A 28 -10.27 -43.42 34.09
N GLY A 29 -11.37 -43.23 33.37
CA GLY A 29 -12.70 -43.02 33.99
C GLY A 29 -13.59 -41.94 33.35
N GLU A 30 -14.60 -42.39 32.61
CA GLU A 30 -15.81 -41.64 32.24
C GLU A 30 -16.63 -41.27 33.46
N GLU A 31 -17.04 -40.01 33.63
CA GLU A 31 -18.20 -39.63 34.46
C GLU A 31 -18.68 -38.22 34.03
N VAL A 32 -19.76 -38.14 33.27
CA VAL A 32 -20.58 -36.93 33.11
C VAL A 32 -21.46 -36.78 34.34
N PRO A 33 -21.47 -35.61 35.00
CA PRO A 33 -22.76 -35.13 35.51
C PRO A 33 -22.93 -33.61 35.51
N GLY A 34 -24.19 -33.18 35.40
CA GLY A 34 -24.67 -32.05 36.19
C GLY A 34 -25.17 -30.84 35.42
N MET A 35 -26.39 -30.94 34.90
CA MET A 35 -27.28 -29.78 34.79
C MET A 35 -27.34 -29.07 36.15
N SER A 36 -27.14 -27.76 36.17
CA SER A 36 -27.59 -26.89 37.26
C SER A 36 -28.15 -25.63 36.63
N VAL A 37 -29.47 -25.65 36.53
CA VAL A 37 -30.34 -24.51 36.23
C VAL A 37 -30.65 -23.86 37.58
N GLN A 38 -30.34 -22.57 37.71
CA GLN A 38 -30.78 -21.61 38.76
C GLN A 38 -30.19 -20.27 38.26
N ASP A 39 -30.91 -19.47 37.47
CA ASP A 39 -32.10 -18.66 37.76
C ASP A 39 -31.87 -17.57 38.82
N ASP A 40 -32.40 -16.39 38.47
CA ASP A 40 -32.46 -15.13 39.18
C ASP A 40 -31.16 -14.37 39.44
N SER A 41 -30.91 -13.33 38.62
CA SER A 41 -31.13 -11.97 39.11
C SER A 41 -31.08 -10.89 38.02
N GLN A 42 -32.18 -10.13 37.99
CA GLN A 42 -32.23 -8.68 37.78
C GLN A 42 -32.26 -8.14 36.34
N LEU A 43 -33.51 -7.96 35.89
CA LEU A 43 -34.02 -6.81 35.17
C LEU A 43 -33.13 -5.55 35.34
N SER A 44 -32.55 -5.10 34.23
CA SER A 44 -32.35 -3.67 34.00
C SER A 44 -32.67 -3.41 32.53
N ASN A 45 -33.96 -3.19 32.27
CA ASN A 45 -34.40 -2.45 31.10
C ASN A 45 -33.96 -1.00 31.33
N GLY A 46 -32.76 -0.63 30.90
CA GLY A 46 -32.53 0.73 30.40
C GLY A 46 -33.09 0.73 28.99
N ASP A 47 -34.28 1.26 28.74
CA ASP A 47 -34.55 2.69 28.64
C ASP A 47 -33.52 3.38 27.71
N ASP A 48 -33.42 2.85 26.48
CA ASP A 48 -32.84 3.51 25.31
C ASP A 48 -33.73 4.70 24.90
N ASN A 49 -33.77 5.73 25.74
CA ASN A 49 -34.31 7.06 25.42
C ASN A 49 -33.15 8.07 25.36
N GLU A 50 -32.16 7.79 24.52
CA GLU A 50 -31.14 8.75 24.11
C GLU A 50 -31.34 9.10 22.63
N ASP A 51 -32.08 10.19 22.44
CA ASP A 51 -31.93 11.21 21.39
C ASP A 51 -32.20 10.81 19.91
N GLU A 52 -33.46 10.51 19.60
CA GLU A 52 -33.95 10.53 18.20
C GLU A 52 -33.74 11.91 17.53
N ASP A 53 -33.66 12.99 18.32
CA ASP A 53 -33.45 14.35 17.83
C ASP A 53 -32.05 14.57 17.22
N GLU A 54 -30.99 14.00 17.82
CA GLU A 54 -29.62 14.13 17.28
C GLU A 54 -29.41 13.30 16.01
N ARG A 55 -30.11 12.16 15.90
CA ARG A 55 -30.08 11.31 14.70
C ARG A 55 -30.81 11.99 13.55
N MET A 56 -31.93 12.66 13.82
CA MET A 56 -32.72 13.40 12.84
C MET A 56 -31.98 14.66 12.32
N GLU A 57 -31.24 15.36 13.18
CA GLU A 57 -30.44 16.53 12.76
C GLU A 57 -29.28 16.13 11.83
N ARG A 58 -28.59 15.03 12.13
CA ARG A 58 -27.54 14.47 11.28
C ARG A 58 -28.08 13.97 9.94
N ASP A 59 -29.26 13.35 9.93
CA ASP A 59 -29.95 12.94 8.71
C ASP A 59 -30.40 14.16 7.87
N ALA A 60 -30.85 15.24 8.50
CA ALA A 60 -31.24 16.49 7.82
C ALA A 60 -30.05 17.23 7.16
N GLU A 61 -28.86 17.21 7.77
CA GLU A 61 -27.65 17.74 7.14
C GLU A 61 -27.20 16.91 5.94
N ASN A 62 -27.29 15.58 6.06
CA ASN A 62 -26.91 14.68 5.00
C ASN A 62 -27.87 14.80 3.79
N ILE A 63 -29.17 14.97 4.05
CA ILE A 63 -30.20 15.25 3.03
C ILE A 63 -29.90 16.57 2.31
N ARG A 64 -29.64 17.66 3.05
CA ARG A 64 -29.29 18.97 2.45
C ARG A 64 -28.05 18.89 1.54
N ASN A 65 -27.05 18.09 1.94
CA ASN A 65 -25.86 17.88 1.12
C ASN A 65 -26.20 17.11 -0.18
N ILE A 66 -27.05 16.08 -0.09
CA ILE A 66 -27.53 15.33 -1.26
C ILE A 66 -28.32 16.23 -2.21
N GLU A 67 -29.25 17.04 -1.71
CA GLU A 67 -30.03 18.00 -2.49
C GLU A 67 -29.12 18.97 -3.24
N SER A 68 -28.13 19.54 -2.55
CA SER A 68 -27.15 20.46 -3.18
C SER A 68 -26.31 19.79 -4.29
N ARG A 69 -26.09 18.47 -4.20
CA ARG A 69 -25.38 17.70 -5.23
C ARG A 69 -26.31 17.40 -6.41
N LEU A 70 -27.60 17.15 -6.16
CA LEU A 70 -28.59 16.94 -7.20
C LEU A 70 -28.83 18.21 -8.01
N ASP A 71 -28.91 19.38 -7.39
CA ASP A 71 -29.02 20.67 -8.09
C ASP A 71 -27.83 20.95 -9.01
N ARG A 72 -26.61 20.65 -8.52
CA ARG A 72 -25.39 20.76 -9.33
C ARG A 72 -25.39 19.78 -10.51
N LEU A 73 -25.95 18.59 -10.32
CA LEU A 73 -26.09 17.60 -11.39
C LEU A 73 -27.14 18.04 -12.41
N ALA A 74 -28.28 18.56 -11.96
CA ALA A 74 -29.35 19.07 -12.81
C ALA A 74 -28.85 20.21 -13.70
N GLY A 75 -28.13 21.19 -13.13
CA GLY A 75 -27.52 22.27 -13.91
C GLY A 75 -26.46 21.77 -14.91
N ALA A 76 -25.71 20.72 -14.57
CA ALA A 76 -24.76 20.11 -15.49
C ALA A 76 -25.45 19.37 -16.65
N VAL A 77 -26.58 18.70 -16.38
CA VAL A 77 -27.40 18.03 -17.39
C VAL A 77 -28.08 19.04 -18.30
N GLU A 78 -28.61 20.14 -17.76
CA GLU A 78 -29.17 21.24 -18.57
C GLU A 78 -28.10 21.91 -19.44
N SER A 79 -26.90 22.12 -18.91
CA SER A 79 -25.76 22.64 -19.68
C SER A 79 -25.36 21.68 -20.81
N LEU A 80 -25.36 20.37 -20.55
CA LEU A 80 -25.09 19.35 -21.57
C LEU A 80 -26.21 19.26 -22.60
N ALA A 81 -27.48 19.35 -22.18
CA ALA A 81 -28.65 19.35 -23.06
C ALA A 81 -28.67 20.59 -23.96
N ALA A 82 -28.37 21.78 -23.42
CA ALA A 82 -28.20 23.00 -24.20
C ALA A 82 -27.03 22.87 -25.20
N SER A 83 -25.93 22.25 -24.79
CA SER A 83 -24.79 21.98 -25.68
C SER A 83 -25.13 20.99 -26.79
N LEU A 84 -26.00 20.00 -26.55
CA LEU A 84 -26.46 19.05 -27.56
C LEU A 84 -27.46 19.70 -28.52
N LYS A 85 -28.38 20.54 -28.00
CA LYS A 85 -29.38 21.27 -28.81
C LYS A 85 -28.75 22.26 -29.79
N ASN A 86 -27.58 22.79 -29.46
CA ASN A 86 -26.79 23.64 -30.36
C ASN A 86 -26.11 22.89 -31.53
N ASN A 87 -26.04 21.55 -31.47
CA ASN A 87 -25.41 20.73 -32.52
C ASN A 87 -26.42 20.15 -33.54
N ASP A 88 -27.74 20.25 -33.30
CA ASP A 88 -28.79 19.61 -34.13
C ASP A 88 -29.46 20.55 -35.16
N ALA A 89 -28.96 21.78 -35.34
CA ALA A 89 -29.41 22.67 -36.41
C ALA A 89 -28.47 22.55 -37.65
N MET A 90 -28.80 21.64 -38.57
CA MET A 90 -28.26 21.42 -39.93
C MET A 90 -28.11 22.71 -40.79
N PRO A 91 -27.38 22.75 -41.95
CA PRO A 91 -26.73 21.68 -42.72
C PRO A 91 -25.25 21.94 -43.11
N GLU A 92 -24.72 21.06 -43.97
CA GLU A 92 -23.39 21.02 -44.61
C GLU A 92 -22.76 22.37 -45.00
N ASP A 93 -21.43 22.34 -45.05
CA ASP A 93 -20.51 23.39 -45.52
C ASP A 93 -20.15 24.47 -44.49
N ARG A 94 -19.26 24.11 -43.55
CA ARG A 94 -18.43 25.09 -42.85
C ARG A 94 -17.14 24.47 -42.38
N ARG A 95 -16.10 24.74 -43.18
CA ARG A 95 -14.67 24.80 -42.84
C ARG A 95 -14.34 24.38 -41.41
N VAL A 96 -13.63 23.26 -41.29
CA VAL A 96 -12.94 22.82 -40.07
C VAL A 96 -12.13 23.99 -39.52
N THR A 97 -12.71 24.72 -38.56
CA THR A 97 -11.93 25.62 -37.73
C THR A 97 -11.29 24.73 -36.68
N PRO A 98 -9.95 24.65 -36.63
CA PRO A 98 -9.29 23.84 -35.62
C PRO A 98 -9.67 24.41 -34.26
N THR A 99 -10.38 23.60 -33.47
CA THR A 99 -10.64 23.90 -32.06
C THR A 99 -9.29 24.01 -31.38
N ARG A 100 -8.84 25.26 -31.22
CA ARG A 100 -7.54 25.58 -30.64
C ARG A 100 -7.45 24.89 -29.28
N PRO A 101 -6.47 24.00 -29.03
CA PRO A 101 -6.36 23.32 -27.76
C PRO A 101 -6.26 24.39 -26.67
N VAL A 102 -7.17 24.32 -25.69
CA VAL A 102 -7.09 25.15 -24.49
C VAL A 102 -5.77 24.79 -23.82
N THR A 103 -4.76 25.60 -24.08
CA THR A 103 -3.44 25.47 -23.47
C THR A 103 -3.64 25.72 -21.99
N LYS A 104 -3.73 24.64 -21.21
CA LYS A 104 -3.69 24.72 -19.75
C LYS A 104 -2.44 25.52 -19.40
N LYS A 105 -2.61 26.75 -18.91
CA LYS A 105 -1.48 27.62 -18.51
C LYS A 105 -0.60 26.79 -17.58
N ARG A 106 0.60 26.44 -18.06
CA ARG A 106 1.57 25.68 -17.26
C ARG A 106 1.86 26.54 -16.04
N ARG A 107 1.45 26.10 -14.85
CA ARG A 107 1.77 26.78 -13.60
C ARG A 107 3.29 26.90 -13.55
N LYS A 108 3.78 28.10 -13.24
CA LYS A 108 5.23 28.32 -13.07
C LYS A 108 5.75 27.31 -12.05
N PRO A 109 6.96 26.73 -12.26
CA PRO A 109 7.57 25.86 -11.28
C PRO A 109 7.58 26.56 -9.91
N ARG A 110 6.92 25.97 -8.92
CA ARG A 110 6.97 26.45 -7.53
C ARG A 110 8.10 25.71 -6.84
N HIS A 111 9.09 26.45 -6.35
CA HIS A 111 10.13 25.88 -5.52
C HIS A 111 9.51 25.40 -4.20
N LYS A 112 9.83 24.16 -3.81
CA LYS A 112 9.48 23.62 -2.50
C LYS A 112 10.24 24.37 -1.40
N SER A 113 9.68 24.40 -0.20
CA SER A 113 10.38 25.01 0.93
C SER A 113 11.67 24.24 1.24
N THR A 114 12.63 24.91 1.89
CA THR A 114 13.88 24.28 2.32
C THR A 114 13.62 23.08 3.24
N SER A 115 12.64 23.16 4.13
CA SER A 115 12.26 22.06 5.02
C SER A 115 11.69 20.87 4.26
N GLU A 116 10.81 21.09 3.27
CA GLU A 116 10.28 20.02 2.42
C GLU A 116 11.36 19.29 1.62
N ASN A 117 12.34 20.05 1.10
CA ASN A 117 13.47 19.48 0.36
C ASN A 117 14.40 18.68 1.27
N LYS A 118 14.67 19.17 2.49
CA LYS A 118 15.46 18.44 3.50
C LYS A 118 14.78 17.12 3.87
N LEU A 119 13.48 17.13 4.15
CA LEU A 119 12.73 15.91 4.45
C LEU A 119 12.75 14.93 3.26
N ALA A 120 12.56 15.42 2.04
CA ALA A 120 12.65 14.57 0.84
C ALA A 120 14.05 13.98 0.63
N ALA A 121 15.12 14.70 1.00
CA ALA A 121 16.47 14.16 0.98
C ALA A 121 16.68 13.07 2.03
N LYS A 122 16.20 13.28 3.27
CA LYS A 122 16.26 12.26 4.33
C LYS A 122 15.50 10.99 3.94
N VAL A 123 14.28 11.13 3.43
CA VAL A 123 13.46 9.99 2.96
C VAL A 123 14.19 9.20 1.87
N ARG A 124 14.78 9.88 0.88
CA ARG A 124 15.57 9.21 -0.17
C ARG A 124 16.75 8.43 0.40
N LYS A 125 17.53 9.05 1.29
CA LYS A 125 18.69 8.44 1.90
C LYS A 125 18.31 7.19 2.69
N HIS A 126 17.29 7.28 3.55
CA HIS A 126 16.86 6.16 4.39
C HIS A 126 16.27 5.02 3.54
N LEU A 127 15.43 5.35 2.55
CA LEU A 127 14.86 4.35 1.64
C LEU A 127 15.94 3.61 0.84
N ASN A 128 16.92 4.35 0.30
CA ASN A 128 18.03 3.72 -0.40
C ASN A 128 18.85 2.81 0.55
N GLY A 129 18.97 3.16 1.84
CA GLY A 129 19.57 2.30 2.86
C GLY A 129 18.86 0.94 2.93
N LEU A 130 17.55 0.95 3.21
CA LEU A 130 16.77 -0.29 3.31
C LEU A 130 16.81 -1.13 2.02
N LEU A 131 16.75 -0.49 0.85
CA LEU A 131 16.83 -1.19 -0.44
C LEU A 131 18.23 -1.73 -0.76
N ASN A 132 19.28 -1.18 -0.14
CA ASN A 132 20.64 -1.68 -0.29
C ASN A 132 20.92 -2.86 0.64
N ASP A 133 20.35 -2.82 1.84
CA ASP A 133 20.50 -3.88 2.84
C ASP A 133 19.61 -5.09 2.53
N SER A 134 18.51 -4.87 1.80
CA SER A 134 17.59 -5.94 1.39
C SER A 134 18.18 -6.84 0.30
N PRO A 135 18.12 -8.17 0.46
CA PRO A 135 18.58 -9.12 -0.56
C PRO A 135 17.71 -9.04 -1.83
N GLU A 136 16.40 -8.85 -1.66
CA GLU A 136 15.41 -8.78 -2.72
C GLU A 136 14.61 -7.46 -2.62
N PRO A 137 15.18 -6.32 -3.06
CA PRO A 137 14.55 -5.01 -2.86
C PRO A 137 13.34 -4.74 -3.77
N PHE A 138 13.08 -5.62 -4.73
CA PHE A 138 11.97 -5.49 -5.67
C PHE A 138 11.15 -6.77 -5.66
N VAL A 139 9.88 -6.65 -5.29
CA VAL A 139 8.96 -7.79 -5.28
C VAL A 139 8.66 -8.25 -6.71
N ASP A 140 8.47 -9.55 -6.89
CA ASP A 140 8.05 -10.17 -8.14
C ASP A 140 6.54 -10.05 -8.38
N GLU A 141 6.12 -10.27 -9.63
CA GLU A 141 4.74 -10.07 -10.06
C GLU A 141 3.74 -11.02 -9.38
N PRO A 142 4.01 -12.34 -9.28
CA PRO A 142 3.12 -13.25 -8.56
C PRO A 142 2.89 -12.85 -7.11
N THR A 143 3.93 -12.44 -6.39
CA THR A 143 3.83 -12.05 -4.98
C THR A 143 3.09 -10.73 -4.80
N SER A 144 3.37 -9.74 -5.66
CA SER A 144 2.66 -8.45 -5.66
C SER A 144 1.16 -8.62 -5.94
N GLN A 145 0.80 -9.48 -6.89
CA GLN A 145 -0.59 -9.76 -7.22
C GLN A 145 -1.32 -10.48 -6.07
N ARG A 146 -0.72 -11.54 -5.53
CA ARG A 146 -1.26 -12.27 -4.36
C ARG A 146 -1.46 -11.36 -3.14
N PHE A 147 -0.57 -10.39 -2.95
CA PHE A 147 -0.73 -9.41 -1.88
C PHE A 147 -1.91 -8.47 -2.16
N THR A 148 -2.05 -7.99 -3.40
CA THR A 148 -3.14 -7.09 -3.79
C THR A 148 -4.51 -7.72 -3.53
N ASP A 149 -4.68 -9.00 -3.86
CA ASP A 149 -5.95 -9.71 -3.68
C ASP A 149 -6.35 -9.86 -2.20
N ARG A 150 -5.37 -9.95 -1.29
CA ARG A 150 -5.59 -10.11 0.17
C ARG A 150 -5.41 -8.84 1.00
N ALA A 151 -4.98 -7.74 0.39
CA ALA A 151 -4.57 -6.53 1.11
C ALA A 151 -5.73 -5.90 1.89
N GLN A 152 -6.96 -6.03 1.37
CA GLN A 152 -8.16 -5.46 1.99
C GLN A 152 -8.62 -6.23 3.24
N THR A 153 -8.22 -7.50 3.40
CA THR A 153 -8.77 -8.38 4.44
C THR A 153 -7.73 -8.87 5.44
N SER A 154 -6.46 -9.00 5.03
CA SER A 154 -5.47 -9.71 5.85
C SER A 154 -4.83 -8.88 6.96
N GLY A 155 -4.91 -7.54 6.92
CA GLY A 155 -4.20 -6.63 7.84
C GLY A 155 -2.66 -6.81 7.84
N ARG A 156 -2.12 -7.74 7.04
CA ARG A 156 -0.71 -8.12 7.03
C ARG A 156 0.11 -7.08 6.27
N ARG A 157 1.29 -6.79 6.80
CA ARG A 157 2.29 -5.97 6.10
C ARG A 157 2.86 -6.74 4.91
N SER A 158 3.22 -6.02 3.85
CA SER A 158 3.80 -6.60 2.64
C SER A 158 5.22 -7.11 2.86
N CYS A 159 6.00 -6.39 3.66
CA CYS A 159 7.38 -6.68 4.03
C CYS A 159 7.67 -6.15 5.44
N SER A 160 8.87 -6.40 5.96
CA SER A 160 9.42 -5.80 7.17
C SER A 160 10.58 -4.85 6.83
N VAL A 161 11.24 -4.29 7.84
CA VAL A 161 12.44 -3.47 7.68
C VAL A 161 13.65 -4.32 7.26
N TYR A 162 13.68 -5.61 7.63
CA TYR A 162 14.82 -6.51 7.38
C TYR A 162 14.79 -7.13 5.96
N ASP A 163 13.61 -7.33 5.40
CA ASP A 163 13.36 -7.86 4.05
C ASP A 163 12.63 -6.82 3.19
N PHE A 164 13.00 -5.55 3.38
CA PHE A 164 12.28 -4.42 2.80
C PHE A 164 12.28 -4.46 1.27
N SER A 165 11.11 -4.32 0.66
CA SER A 165 10.98 -4.40 -0.79
C SER A 165 9.85 -3.52 -1.31
N ILE A 166 10.02 -3.04 -2.55
CA ILE A 166 9.04 -2.18 -3.24
C ILE A 166 8.55 -2.80 -4.53
N ASP A 167 7.34 -2.44 -4.93
CA ASP A 167 6.71 -2.90 -6.16
C ASP A 167 6.98 -1.91 -7.30
N LEU A 168 7.77 -2.36 -8.29
CA LEU A 168 8.03 -1.62 -9.52
C LEU A 168 7.19 -2.10 -10.71
N ILE A 169 6.36 -3.12 -10.52
CA ILE A 169 5.46 -3.67 -11.55
C ILE A 169 4.16 -2.85 -11.53
N GLY A 170 3.55 -2.74 -10.36
CA GLY A 170 2.40 -1.87 -10.11
C GLY A 170 2.74 -0.37 -10.06
N GLY A 171 1.75 0.44 -9.73
CA GLY A 171 1.94 1.88 -9.57
C GLY A 171 2.70 2.25 -8.29
N PRO A 172 3.18 3.51 -8.15
CA PRO A 172 3.80 3.99 -6.91
C PRO A 172 2.89 3.91 -5.68
N ARG A 173 1.58 3.70 -5.87
CA ARG A 173 0.57 3.51 -4.84
C ARG A 173 -0.15 2.15 -4.98
N SER A 174 0.53 1.13 -5.51
CA SER A 174 0.03 -0.25 -5.48
C SER A 174 -0.24 -0.70 -4.05
N ALA A 175 -1.04 -1.75 -3.86
CA ALA A 175 -1.34 -2.27 -2.52
C ALA A 175 -0.05 -2.60 -1.74
N TRP A 176 0.92 -3.22 -2.42
CA TRP A 176 2.25 -3.47 -1.87
C TRP A 176 2.93 -2.19 -1.41
N ASN A 177 3.06 -1.20 -2.30
CA ASN A 177 3.77 0.05 -1.98
C ASN A 177 3.09 0.87 -0.89
N LYS A 178 1.76 0.82 -0.78
CA LYS A 178 1.04 1.43 0.34
C LYS A 178 1.43 0.77 1.66
N SER A 179 1.42 -0.56 1.71
CA SER A 179 1.82 -1.31 2.90
C SER A 179 3.30 -1.10 3.25
N ALA A 180 4.20 -1.12 2.26
CA ALA A 180 5.61 -0.83 2.44
C ALA A 180 5.85 0.62 2.92
N ALA A 181 5.01 1.58 2.50
CA ALA A 181 5.09 2.96 2.99
C ALA A 181 4.75 3.08 4.48
N GLU A 182 3.81 2.26 4.99
CA GLU A 182 3.51 2.19 6.43
C GLU A 182 4.75 1.71 7.20
N VAL A 183 5.33 0.58 6.78
CA VAL A 183 6.53 -0.02 7.39
C VAL A 183 7.72 0.95 7.33
N PHE A 184 7.92 1.58 6.18
CA PHE A 184 8.97 2.58 6.00
C PHE A 184 8.76 3.79 6.91
N ALA A 185 7.53 4.31 6.99
CA ALA A 185 7.25 5.49 7.80
C ALA A 185 7.52 5.19 9.27
N GLU A 186 7.02 4.08 9.81
CA GLU A 186 7.28 3.67 11.20
C GLU A 186 8.79 3.62 11.52
N ALA A 187 9.57 2.89 10.71
CA ALA A 187 11.03 2.79 10.89
C ALA A 187 11.75 4.14 10.71
N PHE A 188 11.27 4.99 9.79
CA PHE A 188 11.83 6.31 9.57
C PHE A 188 11.57 7.25 10.75
N MET A 189 10.36 7.20 11.32
CA MET A 189 9.97 8.01 12.47
C MET A 189 10.79 7.61 13.71
N GLU A 190 10.94 6.30 13.94
CA GLU A 190 11.77 5.76 15.02
C GLU A 190 13.23 6.17 14.88
N HIS A 191 13.82 6.03 13.69
CA HIS A 191 15.23 6.34 13.46
C HIS A 191 15.58 7.83 13.54
N HIS A 192 14.65 8.71 13.21
CA HIS A 192 14.89 10.17 13.19
C HIS A 192 14.27 10.91 14.39
N GLU A 193 13.63 10.19 15.32
CA GLU A 193 12.97 10.75 16.51
C GLU A 193 11.99 11.88 16.15
N LEU A 194 11.05 11.59 15.24
CA LEU A 194 10.14 12.60 14.69
C LEU A 194 8.71 12.46 15.23
N GLU A 195 7.98 13.56 15.21
CA GLU A 195 6.59 13.64 15.69
C GLU A 195 5.57 13.06 14.68
N PRO A 196 4.50 12.40 15.15
CA PRO A 196 3.57 11.65 14.30
C PRO A 196 2.88 12.49 13.21
N GLU A 197 2.77 13.81 13.33
CA GLU A 197 2.08 14.67 12.35
C GLU A 197 2.76 14.68 10.97
N ILE A 198 4.05 14.35 10.90
CA ILE A 198 4.77 14.31 9.62
C ILE A 198 4.64 12.97 8.88
N LEU A 199 3.99 11.96 9.49
CA LEU A 199 3.90 10.59 8.98
C LEU A 199 3.33 10.53 7.56
N GLU A 200 2.24 11.24 7.29
CA GLU A 200 1.64 11.27 5.96
C GLU A 200 2.54 12.00 4.94
N SER A 201 3.29 13.00 5.40
CA SER A 201 4.29 13.72 4.60
C SER A 201 5.46 12.82 4.21
N VAL A 202 5.87 11.91 5.10
CA VAL A 202 6.89 10.88 4.86
C VAL A 202 6.39 9.87 3.83
N LYS A 203 5.19 9.29 4.02
CA LYS A 203 4.57 8.36 3.06
C LYS A 203 4.41 8.97 1.68
N ALA A 204 3.98 10.23 1.58
CA ALA A 204 3.85 10.92 0.30
C ALA A 204 5.20 11.07 -0.42
N LYS A 205 6.27 11.37 0.31
CA LYS A 205 7.64 11.45 -0.22
C LYS A 205 8.19 10.08 -0.61
N PHE A 206 7.87 9.04 0.15
CA PHE A 206 8.17 7.65 -0.19
C PHE A 206 7.56 7.28 -1.54
N HIS A 207 6.25 7.47 -1.74
CA HIS A 207 5.58 7.18 -3.02
C HIS A 207 6.16 7.99 -4.19
N THR A 208 6.52 9.26 -3.93
CA THR A 208 7.19 10.11 -4.93
C THR A 208 8.55 9.52 -5.34
N ARG A 209 9.31 8.99 -4.37
CA ARG A 209 10.59 8.35 -4.64
C ARG A 209 10.42 7.01 -5.37
N VAL A 210 9.46 6.17 -4.98
CA VAL A 210 9.13 4.94 -5.71
C VAL A 210 8.79 5.24 -7.18
N LYS A 211 8.03 6.31 -7.44
CA LYS A 211 7.76 6.77 -8.82
C LYS A 211 9.05 7.08 -9.58
N SER A 212 9.98 7.80 -8.96
CA SER A 212 11.29 8.12 -9.56
C SER A 212 12.12 6.86 -9.81
N ILE A 213 12.16 5.92 -8.87
CA ILE A 213 12.85 4.63 -9.01
C ILE A 213 12.28 3.84 -10.19
N LYS A 214 10.95 3.73 -10.29
CA LYS A 214 10.28 3.04 -11.41
C LYS A 214 10.62 3.68 -12.77
N GLN A 215 10.67 5.01 -12.84
CA GLN A 215 11.05 5.72 -14.06
C GLN A 215 12.50 5.44 -14.47
N MET A 216 13.42 5.45 -13.50
CA MET A 216 14.81 5.06 -13.74
C MET A 216 14.88 3.61 -14.22
N ASP A 217 14.26 2.67 -13.51
CA ASP A 217 14.24 1.24 -13.88
C ASP A 217 13.68 1.01 -15.29
N ALA A 218 12.62 1.72 -15.68
CA ALA A 218 12.08 1.67 -17.03
C ALA A 218 13.05 2.23 -18.08
N ALA A 219 13.78 3.30 -17.77
CA ALA A 219 14.82 3.84 -18.66
C ALA A 219 16.01 2.89 -18.81
N HIS A 220 16.44 2.25 -17.71
CA HIS A 220 17.47 1.22 -17.72
C HIS A 220 17.05 0.02 -18.59
N ARG A 221 15.81 -0.47 -18.44
CA ARG A 221 15.27 -1.57 -19.26
C ARG A 221 15.18 -1.24 -20.76
N LYS A 222 15.07 0.05 -21.11
CA LYS A 222 15.00 0.52 -22.50
C LYS A 222 16.37 0.77 -23.15
N GLY A 223 17.48 0.59 -22.42
CA GLY A 223 18.81 0.47 -23.03
C GLY A 223 19.78 1.64 -22.85
N GLU A 224 19.63 2.51 -21.84
CA GLU A 224 20.55 3.67 -21.69
C GLU A 224 21.48 3.70 -20.48
N ILE A 225 21.29 2.91 -19.41
CA ILE A 225 22.32 2.75 -18.37
C ILE A 225 22.31 1.30 -17.87
N GLY A 226 23.49 0.68 -17.73
CA GLY A 226 23.63 -0.71 -17.28
C GLY A 226 23.25 -0.98 -15.82
N ASP A 227 23.07 -2.28 -15.55
CA ASP A 227 22.89 -2.99 -14.27
C ASP A 227 21.88 -2.38 -13.26
N ARG A 228 20.82 -3.15 -12.91
CA ARG A 228 19.73 -2.74 -11.98
C ARG A 228 20.26 -2.29 -10.61
N ARG A 229 21.48 -2.71 -10.25
CA ARG A 229 22.21 -2.27 -9.05
C ARG A 229 22.50 -0.76 -9.01
N LYS A 230 22.60 -0.07 -10.15
CA LYS A 230 22.88 1.39 -10.18
C LYS A 230 21.71 2.26 -9.71
N ILE A 231 20.49 1.74 -9.77
CA ILE A 231 19.27 2.43 -9.31
C ILE A 231 19.31 2.69 -7.79
N ARG A 232 20.08 1.87 -7.05
CA ARG A 232 20.14 1.94 -5.58
C ARG A 232 21.02 3.10 -5.05
N ASN A 233 21.88 3.68 -5.89
CA ASN A 233 22.91 4.65 -5.47
C ASN A 233 22.65 6.12 -5.85
N THR A 234 21.51 6.44 -6.50
CA THR A 234 21.12 7.82 -6.88
C THR A 234 20.06 8.40 -5.95
#